data_AF-A0A1Y1Y7P2-F1
#
_entry.id   AF-A0A1Y1Y7P2-F1
#
_cell.length_a   1.000
_cell.length_b   1.000
_cell.length_c   1.000
_cell.angle_alpha   90.00
_cell.angle_beta   90.00
_cell.angle_gamma   90.00
#
_symmetry.space_group_name_H-M   'P 1'
#
loop_
_entity.id
_entity.type
_entity.pdbx_description
1 polymer ?
#
loop_
_entity_poly.entity_id
_entity_poly.type
_entity_poly.pdbx_seq_one_letter_code
_entity_poly.pdbx_strand_id
1 'polypeptide(L)'
;TALLEQAEKNIRNNLPPFDTIEDEIRKYERKIQREKEFIEMMRQKLYNHGLCPDEDDKFYVINNVRTTSIPRPNAYIPENNGNGISGELPIAKPYGIYAPFKPYEKTPHLRHYHKAVNKPIVI
;
A
#
# COMPACT_ATOMS: atom_id res chain seq x y z
N THR A 1 -15.18 46.33 16.83
CA THR A 1 -15.79 46.17 18.17
C THR A 1 -14.80 46.62 19.21
N ALA A 2 -15.25 47.17 20.34
CA ALA A 2 -14.39 47.78 21.37
C ALA A 2 -13.22 46.89 21.85
N LEU A 3 -13.41 45.57 21.81
CA LEU A 3 -12.41 44.57 22.21
C LEU A 3 -11.17 44.53 21.29
N LEU A 4 -11.35 44.69 19.97
CA LEU A 4 -10.23 44.73 19.03
C LEU A 4 -9.39 45.99 19.20
N GLU A 5 -10.04 47.13 19.39
CA GLU A 5 -9.34 48.41 19.60
C GLU A 5 -8.52 48.40 20.91
N GLN A 6 -9.05 47.74 21.95
CA GLN A 6 -8.34 47.55 23.22
C GLN A 6 -7.12 46.63 23.05
N ALA A 7 -7.28 45.51 22.34
CA ALA A 7 -6.17 44.61 22.03
C ALA A 7 -5.06 45.33 21.24
N GLU A 8 -5.42 46.15 20.25
CA GLU A 8 -4.46 46.95 19.48
C GLU A 8 -3.70 47.96 20.35
N LYS A 9 -4.39 48.64 21.29
CA LYS A 9 -3.75 49.53 22.25
C LYS A 9 -2.77 48.80 23.16
N ASN A 10 -3.13 47.60 23.63
CA ASN A 10 -2.25 46.77 24.45
C ASN A 10 -0.99 46.35 23.68
N ILE A 11 -1.15 45.89 22.44
CA ILE A 11 -0.03 45.50 21.57
C ILE A 11 0.93 46.68 21.36
N ARG A 12 0.41 47.89 21.09
CA ARG A 12 1.24 49.10 20.95
C ARG A 12 2.06 49.42 22.20
N ASN A 13 1.58 48.99 23.37
CA ASN A 13 2.23 49.19 24.67
C ASN A 13 3.04 47.98 25.14
N ASN A 14 3.26 46.96 24.28
CA ASN A 14 3.91 45.69 24.62
C ASN A 14 3.22 44.91 25.76
N LEU A 15 1.90 45.08 25.90
CA LEU A 15 1.07 44.31 26.80
C LEU A 15 0.34 43.19 26.03
N PRO A 16 -0.04 42.10 26.70
CA PRO A 16 -0.82 41.04 26.08
C PRO A 16 -2.15 41.59 25.52
N PRO A 17 -2.61 41.10 24.35
CA PRO A 17 -3.85 41.57 23.73
C PRO A 17 -5.09 41.35 24.62
N PHE A 18 -5.09 40.27 25.41
CA PHE A 18 -6.11 39.92 26.39
C PHE A 18 -5.47 39.08 27.52
N ASP A 19 -6.01 39.17 28.74
CA ASP A 19 -5.41 38.53 29.92
C ASP A 19 -5.40 37.00 29.88
N THR A 20 -6.29 36.37 29.11
CA THR A 20 -6.38 34.91 28.95
C THR A 20 -5.50 34.35 27.83
N ILE A 21 -4.69 35.18 27.16
CA ILE A 21 -3.89 34.76 25.98
C ILE A 21 -2.89 33.67 26.34
N GLU A 22 -2.29 33.72 27.52
CA GLU A 22 -1.29 32.76 27.96
C GLU A 22 -1.88 31.36 28.10
N ASP A 23 -3.11 31.26 28.61
CA ASP A 23 -3.82 29.99 28.74
C ASP A 23 -4.18 29.38 27.38
N GLU A 24 -4.57 30.22 26.42
CA GLU A 24 -4.85 29.79 25.04
C GLU A 24 -3.60 29.29 24.34
N ILE A 25 -2.48 30.01 24.48
CA ILE A 25 -1.17 29.59 23.97
C ILE A 25 -0.79 28.23 24.57
N ARG A 26 -0.90 28.08 25.89
CA ARG A 26 -0.57 26.81 26.58
C ARG A 26 -1.44 25.65 26.10
N LYS A 27 -2.72 25.89 25.85
CA LYS A 27 -3.65 24.89 25.28
C LYS A 27 -3.23 24.51 23.85
N TYR A 28 -2.82 25.48 23.05
CA TYR A 28 -2.36 25.27 21.68
C TYR A 28 -1.03 24.49 21.66
N GLU A 29 -0.07 24.84 22.52
CA GLU A 29 1.19 24.11 22.68
C GLU A 29 0.96 22.64 23.03
N ARG A 30 0.07 22.35 23.98
CA ARG A 30 -0.33 20.96 24.32
C ARG A 30 -0.99 20.23 23.15
N LYS A 31 -1.72 20.94 22.29
CA LYS A 31 -2.29 20.36 21.06
C LYS A 31 -1.18 19.99 20.08
N ILE A 32 -0.27 20.93 19.81
CA ILE A 32 0.91 20.70 18.96
C ILE A 32 1.73 19.53 19.48
N GLN A 33 1.96 19.47 20.79
CA GLN A 33 2.77 18.41 21.40
C GLN A 33 2.16 17.03 21.18
N ARG A 34 0.85 16.88 21.40
CA ARG A 34 0.13 15.63 21.13
C ARG A 34 0.17 15.24 19.66
N GLU A 35 0.06 16.22 18.76
CA GLU A 35 0.13 15.98 17.31
C GLU A 35 1.53 15.51 16.89
N LYS A 36 2.58 16.12 17.45
CA LYS A 36 3.97 15.66 17.27
C LYS A 36 4.17 14.25 17.76
N GLU A 37 3.73 13.94 18.98
CA GLU A 37 3.81 12.59 19.58
C GLU A 37 3.06 11.56 18.71
N PHE A 38 1.90 11.93 18.17
CA PHE A 38 1.12 11.06 17.29
C PHE A 38 1.84 10.78 15.96
N ILE A 39 2.41 11.81 15.34
CA ILE A 39 3.21 11.68 14.10
C ILE A 39 4.42 10.79 14.37
N GLU A 40 5.13 11.00 15.48
CA GLU A 40 6.29 10.22 15.86
C GLU A 40 5.93 8.75 16.14
N MET A 41 4.85 8.50 16.87
CA MET A 41 4.31 7.15 17.10
C MET A 41 3.94 6.46 15.77
N MET A 42 3.30 7.18 14.84
CA MET A 42 2.94 6.65 13.53
C MET A 42 4.20 6.32 12.71
N ARG A 43 5.20 7.21 12.72
CA ARG A 43 6.49 6.98 12.07
C ARG A 43 7.19 5.75 12.63
N GLN A 44 7.20 5.58 13.95
CA GLN A 44 7.80 4.42 14.60
C GLN A 44 7.05 3.12 14.26
N LYS A 45 5.71 3.15 14.21
CA LYS A 45 4.93 1.99 13.74
C LYS A 45 5.27 1.63 12.30
N LEU A 46 5.35 2.61 11.40
CA LEU A 46 5.76 2.38 10.01
C LEU A 46 7.19 1.84 9.92
N TYR A 47 8.12 2.33 10.74
CA TYR A 47 9.49 1.83 10.82
C TYR A 47 9.53 0.35 11.26
N ASN A 48 8.80 0.00 12.32
CA ASN A 48 8.70 -1.37 12.81
C ASN A 48 8.08 -2.32 11.77
N HIS A 49 7.19 -1.80 10.92
CA HIS A 49 6.62 -2.53 9.79
C HIS A 49 7.48 -2.48 8.51
N GLY A 50 8.67 -1.88 8.55
CA GLY A 50 9.59 -1.79 7.42
C GLY A 50 9.09 -0.88 6.28
N LEU A 51 8.19 0.05 6.57
CA LEU A 51 7.53 0.93 5.59
C LEU A 51 8.02 2.37 5.63
N CYS A 52 8.77 2.78 6.64
CA CYS A 52 9.25 4.16 6.76
C CYS A 52 10.38 4.42 5.75
N PRO A 53 10.22 5.33 4.77
CA PRO A 53 11.34 5.79 3.96
C PRO A 53 12.22 6.68 4.82
N ASP A 54 13.51 6.39 4.92
CA ASP A 54 14.48 7.44 5.20
C ASP A 54 14.47 8.42 4.00
N GLU A 55 14.76 9.71 4.21
CA GLU A 55 14.78 10.69 3.10
C GLU A 55 15.81 10.31 2.01
N ASP A 56 16.81 9.51 2.39
CA ASP A 56 17.84 8.94 1.50
C ASP A 56 17.51 7.51 1.00
N ASP A 57 16.37 6.95 1.38
CA ASP A 57 16.00 5.60 0.96
C ASP A 57 15.63 5.54 -0.51
N LYS A 58 16.45 4.82 -1.28
CA LYS A 58 16.18 4.48 -2.68
C LYS A 58 15.15 3.34 -2.80
N PHE A 59 14.09 3.38 -2.01
CA PHE A 59 13.04 2.35 -2.00
C PHE A 59 11.72 2.93 -2.51
N TYR A 60 11.01 2.14 -3.30
CA TYR A 60 9.66 2.43 -3.77
C TYR A 60 8.65 1.65 -2.94
N VAL A 61 7.54 2.30 -2.57
CA VAL A 61 6.39 1.63 -1.94
C VAL A 61 5.34 1.35 -3.01
N ILE A 62 5.10 0.07 -3.30
CA ILE A 62 4.11 -0.40 -4.27
C ILE A 62 3.15 -1.33 -3.53
N ASN A 63 1.84 -1.05 -3.55
CA ASN A 63 0.81 -1.85 -2.85
C ASN A 63 1.14 -2.13 -1.36
N ASN A 64 1.63 -1.12 -0.64
CA ASN A 64 2.06 -1.24 0.75
C ASN A 64 3.20 -2.25 0.97
N VAL A 65 3.95 -2.59 -0.08
CA VAL A 65 5.17 -3.40 -0.01
C VAL A 65 6.36 -2.53 -0.41
N ARG A 66 7.40 -2.53 0.43
CA ARG A 66 8.64 -1.80 0.18
C ARG A 66 9.55 -2.60 -0.75
N THR A 67 10.00 -1.99 -1.84
CA THR A 67 10.79 -2.65 -2.89
C THR A 67 11.93 -1.77 -3.38
N THR A 68 13.09 -2.36 -3.71
CA THR A 68 14.22 -1.66 -4.37
C THR A 68 14.09 -1.64 -5.89
N SER A 69 13.10 -2.35 -6.42
CA SER A 69 12.90 -2.49 -7.86
C SER A 69 12.30 -1.21 -8.43
N ILE A 70 12.97 -0.62 -9.42
CA ILE A 70 12.45 0.52 -10.16
C ILE A 70 11.14 0.09 -10.85
N PRO A 71 10.03 0.84 -10.67
CA PRO A 71 8.78 0.51 -11.34
C PRO A 71 9.00 0.59 -12.85
N ARG A 72 8.60 -0.45 -13.58
CA ARG A 72 8.66 -0.45 -15.04
C ARG A 72 7.62 0.56 -15.56
N PRO A 73 7.99 1.53 -16.40
CA PRO A 73 7.03 2.50 -16.94
C PRO A 73 5.88 1.82 -17.69
N ASN A 74 6.13 0.64 -18.28
CA ASN A 74 5.13 -0.21 -18.91
C ASN A 74 5.03 -1.53 -18.14
N ALA A 75 4.84 -1.49 -16.82
CA ALA A 75 4.38 -2.68 -16.13
C ALA A 75 3.13 -3.15 -16.87
N TYR A 76 3.20 -4.32 -17.53
CA TYR A 76 2.12 -4.92 -18.33
C TYR A 76 0.96 -5.36 -17.43
N ILE A 77 0.53 -4.48 -16.52
CA ILE A 77 -0.70 -4.59 -15.77
C ILE A 77 -1.74 -4.02 -16.72
N PRO A 78 -2.55 -4.87 -17.38
CA PRO A 78 -3.58 -4.37 -18.27
C PRO A 78 -4.49 -3.41 -17.49
N GLU A 79 -4.79 -2.24 -18.06
CA GLU A 79 -5.68 -1.23 -17.45
C GLU A 79 -7.09 -1.78 -17.17
N ASN A 80 -7.45 -2.88 -17.83
CA ASN A 80 -8.76 -3.50 -17.75
C ASN A 80 -8.69 -4.87 -17.08
N ASN A 81 -8.57 -4.87 -15.76
CA ASN A 81 -9.02 -6.01 -14.96
C ASN A 81 -10.55 -5.91 -14.93
N GLY A 82 -11.26 -6.85 -15.57
CA GLY A 82 -12.69 -6.78 -15.85
C GLY A 82 -13.64 -6.60 -14.66
N ASN A 83 -13.14 -6.38 -13.44
CA ASN A 83 -13.92 -6.15 -12.22
C ASN A 83 -13.49 -4.90 -11.43
N GLY A 84 -12.67 -3.99 -11.99
CA GLY A 84 -12.30 -2.73 -11.31
C GLY A 84 -11.39 -2.89 -10.08
N ILE A 85 -10.82 -4.07 -9.87
CA ILE A 85 -9.87 -4.36 -8.77
C ILE A 85 -8.48 -4.54 -9.38
N SER A 86 -7.57 -3.66 -9.00
CA SER A 86 -6.14 -3.72 -9.33
C SER A 86 -5.52 -4.99 -8.72
N GLY A 87 -5.32 -6.05 -9.50
CA GLY A 87 -4.55 -7.21 -9.00
C GLY A 87 -4.73 -8.54 -9.73
N GLU A 88 -5.85 -8.80 -10.40
CA GLU A 88 -6.04 -10.09 -11.07
C GLU A 88 -5.59 -10.04 -12.54
N LEU A 89 -4.57 -10.85 -12.86
CA LEU A 89 -4.18 -11.15 -14.23
C LEU A 89 -5.43 -11.61 -15.02
N PRO A 90 -5.58 -11.23 -16.29
CA PRO A 90 -6.73 -11.64 -17.08
C PRO A 90 -6.78 -13.17 -17.17
N ILE A 91 -7.97 -13.74 -16.97
CA ILE A 91 -8.21 -15.18 -17.17
C ILE A 91 -7.84 -15.51 -18.62
N ALA A 92 -6.98 -16.52 -18.80
CA ALA A 92 -6.58 -16.98 -20.13
C ALA A 92 -7.83 -17.37 -20.93
N LYS A 93 -8.04 -16.72 -22.07
CA LYS A 93 -9.15 -17.06 -22.97
C LYS A 93 -8.86 -18.43 -23.58
N PRO A 94 -9.82 -19.38 -23.58
CA PRO A 94 -9.62 -20.64 -24.29
C PRO A 94 -9.39 -20.33 -25.78
N TYR A 95 -8.41 -21.00 -26.40
CA TYR A 95 -8.03 -20.75 -27.79
C TYR A 95 -9.15 -20.98 -28.83
N GLY A 96 -10.30 -21.49 -28.40
CA GLY A 96 -11.49 -21.67 -29.23
C GLY A 96 -11.24 -22.64 -30.39
N ILE A 97 -11.94 -22.41 -31.49
CA ILE A 97 -11.90 -23.24 -32.70
C ILE A 97 -10.53 -23.20 -33.40
N TYR A 98 -9.72 -22.16 -33.14
CA TYR A 98 -8.40 -21.95 -33.75
C TYR A 98 -7.25 -22.27 -32.80
N ALA A 99 -7.39 -23.31 -31.98
CA ALA A 99 -6.31 -23.75 -31.10
C ALA A 99 -5.04 -24.07 -31.91
N PRO A 100 -3.87 -23.50 -31.54
CA PRO A 100 -2.60 -23.75 -32.25
C PRO A 100 -2.12 -25.20 -32.09
N PHE A 101 -2.72 -25.95 -31.15
CA PHE A 101 -2.54 -27.38 -30.99
C PHE A 101 -3.74 -28.12 -31.59
N LYS A 102 -3.44 -29.10 -32.44
CA LYS A 102 -4.43 -30.07 -32.93
C LYS A 102 -4.81 -30.98 -31.75
N PRO A 103 -6.10 -31.17 -31.41
CA PRO A 103 -6.49 -32.13 -30.38
C PRO A 103 -6.00 -33.52 -30.79
N TYR A 104 -5.02 -34.02 -30.03
CA TYR A 104 -4.38 -35.35 -30.10
C TYR A 104 -4.84 -36.25 -31.25
N GLU A 105 -4.09 -36.26 -32.35
CA GLU A 105 -4.05 -37.48 -33.16
C GLU A 105 -3.56 -38.60 -32.23
N LYS A 106 -4.31 -39.69 -32.13
CA LYS A 106 -3.93 -40.86 -31.31
C LYS A 106 -2.62 -41.42 -31.86
N THR A 107 -1.49 -40.96 -31.33
CA THR A 107 -0.19 -41.52 -31.69
C THR A 107 -0.16 -42.99 -31.24
N PRO A 108 0.47 -43.91 -32.01
CA PRO A 108 0.52 -45.32 -31.67
C PRO A 108 1.08 -45.62 -30.27
N HIS A 109 1.94 -44.72 -29.76
CA HIS A 109 2.56 -44.80 -28.43
C HIS A 109 1.58 -44.60 -27.26
N LEU A 110 0.36 -44.13 -27.51
CA LEU A 110 -0.71 -44.06 -26.50
C LEU A 110 -1.48 -45.38 -26.33
N ARG A 111 -1.17 -46.40 -27.12
CA ARG A 111 -1.74 -47.73 -26.94
C ARG A 111 -0.78 -48.55 -26.07
N HIS A 112 -1.35 -49.12 -25.00
CA HIS A 112 -0.77 -50.12 -24.07
C HIS A 112 -0.07 -49.60 -22.80
N TYR A 113 -0.75 -48.73 -22.03
CA TYR A 113 -0.52 -48.72 -20.57
C TYR A 113 -1.33 -49.87 -19.95
N HIS A 114 -0.66 -50.98 -19.60
CA HIS A 114 -1.29 -52.03 -18.80
C HIS A 114 -1.34 -51.59 -17.34
N LYS A 115 -2.52 -51.67 -16.71
CA LYS A 115 -2.64 -51.49 -15.26
C LYS A 115 -1.78 -52.56 -14.57
N ALA A 116 -0.93 -52.16 -13.63
CA ALA A 116 -0.12 -53.11 -12.87
C ALA A 116 -1.04 -54.07 -12.09
N VAL A 117 -0.76 -55.37 -12.18
CA VAL A 117 -1.47 -56.40 -11.41
C VAL A 117 -0.84 -56.45 -10.02
N ASN A 118 -1.63 -56.17 -8.99
CA ASN A 118 -1.18 -56.25 -7.60
C ASN A 118 -0.82 -57.71 -7.26
N LYS A 119 0.45 -57.95 -6.90
CA LYS A 119 0.91 -59.26 -6.42
C LYS A 119 0.60 -59.39 -4.92
N PRO A 120 0.22 -60.58 -4.42
CA PRO A 120 0.00 -60.78 -2.99
C PRO A 120 1.33 -60.59 -2.23
N ILE A 121 1.25 -59.89 -1.11
CA ILE A 121 2.38 -59.71 -0.18
C ILE A 121 2.43 -60.98 0.66
N VAL A 122 3.53 -61.74 0.55
CA VAL A 122 3.81 -62.85 1.47
C VAL A 122 4.44 -62.23 2.71
N ILE A 123 3.79 -62.42 3.86
CA ILE A 123 4.31 -62.06 5.19
C ILE A 123 5.11 -63.25 5.72
#